data_AF-A0A8T2IKG4-F1
#
_entry.id   AF-A0A8T2IKG4-F1
#
_cell.length_a   1.000
_cell.length_b   1.000
_cell.length_c   1.000
_cell.angle_alpha   90.00
_cell.angle_beta   90.00
_cell.angle_gamma   90.00
#
_symmetry.space_group_name_H-M   'P 1'
#
loop_
_entity.id
_entity.type
_entity.pdbx_description
1 polymer ?
#
loop_
_entity_poly.entity_id
_entity_poly.type
_entity_poly.pdbx_seq_one_letter_code
_entity_poly.pdbx_strand_id
1 'polypeptide(L)'
;IKKRKTRICLWKDLTIEDVEILQKAKSVDEIHRALSQMLSLERNSSDPRVSVLLDLYYYTVRFCQDSGFNREQTSCFFSIVKDTHAECTDTPLGNMDMCYEHFVELLLCHSVHRPPFSLAIFTQQQIQTISDYVMNTYFRQFKLYKYVFTPQVHLDLSISYQGMVDPNPVADSEQGKYIRHQTFGRPETSDKNNV
;
A
#
# COMPACT_ATOMS: atom_id res chain seq x y z
N ILE A 1 -15.32 5.80 -12.86
CA ILE A 1 -14.37 6.22 -11.80
C ILE A 1 -14.31 7.74 -11.82
N LYS A 2 -14.53 8.41 -10.68
CA LYS A 2 -14.63 9.88 -10.61
C LYS A 2 -13.23 10.48 -10.53
N LYS A 3 -12.79 11.24 -11.54
CA LYS A 3 -11.47 11.88 -11.56
C LYS A 3 -11.35 12.89 -10.41
N ARG A 4 -10.43 12.68 -9.47
CA ARG A 4 -10.16 13.65 -8.39
C ARG A 4 -9.41 14.84 -8.98
N LYS A 5 -9.87 16.06 -8.66
CA LYS A 5 -9.18 17.29 -9.06
C LYS A 5 -7.92 17.43 -8.19
N THR A 6 -6.76 17.58 -8.82
CA THR A 6 -5.50 17.84 -8.11
C THR A 6 -5.56 19.16 -7.36
N ARG A 7 -4.99 19.17 -6.16
CA ARG A 7 -4.88 20.33 -5.27
C ARG A 7 -3.45 20.43 -4.77
N ILE A 8 -3.09 21.58 -4.25
CA ILE A 8 -1.79 21.79 -3.60
C ILE A 8 -1.72 20.91 -2.34
N CYS A 9 -0.64 20.15 -2.20
CA CYS A 9 -0.42 19.14 -1.15
C CYS A 9 0.48 19.64 -0.01
N LEU A 10 0.84 20.92 0.01
CA LEU A 10 1.72 21.50 1.02
C LEU A 10 1.01 21.64 2.38
N TRP A 11 1.63 21.11 3.45
CA TRP A 11 1.11 21.13 4.84
C TRP A 11 -0.30 20.50 4.99
N LYS A 12 -0.66 19.59 4.08
CA LYS A 12 -1.98 18.96 4.07
C LYS A 12 -2.13 17.89 5.15
N ASP A 13 -1.11 17.03 5.28
CA ASP A 13 -1.16 15.85 6.16
C ASP A 13 -0.18 15.91 7.33
N LEU A 14 0.85 16.76 7.24
CA LEU A 14 1.88 16.91 8.25
C LEU A 14 2.06 18.40 8.56
N THR A 15 2.25 18.74 9.82
CA THR A 15 2.62 20.09 10.27
C THR A 15 4.12 20.35 10.11
N ILE A 16 4.55 21.59 10.34
CA ILE A 16 5.96 21.96 10.29
C ILE A 16 6.73 21.21 11.38
N GLU A 17 6.16 21.15 12.59
CA GLU A 17 6.71 20.46 13.74
C GLU A 17 6.85 18.96 13.46
N ASP A 18 5.84 18.35 12.84
CA ASP A 18 5.86 16.92 12.49
C ASP A 18 7.03 16.60 11.55
N VAL A 19 7.21 17.40 10.50
CA VAL A 19 8.30 17.20 9.54
C VAL A 19 9.66 17.40 10.19
N GLU A 20 9.80 18.35 11.11
CA GLU A 20 11.05 18.51 11.85
C GLU A 20 11.40 17.30 12.72
N ILE A 21 10.41 16.70 13.39
CA ILE A 21 10.59 15.48 14.16
C ILE A 21 11.03 14.35 13.23
N LEU A 22 10.33 14.17 12.10
CA LEU A 22 10.63 13.15 11.12
C LEU A 22 12.00 13.32 10.46
N GLN A 23 12.46 14.55 10.22
CA GLN A 23 13.79 14.82 9.66
C GLN A 23 14.92 14.53 10.67
N LYS A 24 14.68 14.69 11.97
CA LYS A 24 15.67 14.42 13.03
C LYS A 24 15.75 12.93 13.39
N ALA A 25 14.65 12.19 13.22
CA ALA A 25 14.57 10.77 13.53
C ALA A 25 15.50 9.95 12.62
N LYS A 26 16.26 9.03 13.22
CA LYS A 26 17.23 8.18 12.49
C LYS A 26 16.87 6.70 12.56
N SER A 27 16.18 6.29 13.62
CA SER A 27 15.75 4.91 13.80
C SER A 27 14.41 4.64 13.10
N VAL A 28 14.23 3.41 12.62
CA VAL A 28 12.95 2.92 12.10
C VAL A 28 11.84 3.08 13.14
N ASP A 29 12.13 2.68 14.39
CA ASP A 29 11.16 2.72 15.48
C ASP A 29 10.71 4.15 15.82
N GLU A 30 11.61 5.13 15.73
CA GLU A 30 11.30 6.53 15.99
C GLU A 30 10.34 7.08 14.93
N ILE A 31 10.65 6.82 13.64
CA ILE A 31 9.80 7.27 12.53
C ILE A 31 8.45 6.56 12.58
N HIS A 32 8.40 5.25 12.83
CA HIS A 32 7.14 4.50 12.95
C HIS A 32 6.26 5.03 14.08
N ARG A 33 6.84 5.30 15.27
CA ARG A 33 6.11 5.86 16.41
C ARG A 33 5.58 7.26 16.10
N ALA A 34 6.42 8.14 15.54
CA ALA A 34 6.03 9.49 15.15
C ALA A 34 4.88 9.46 14.14
N LEU A 35 5.01 8.69 13.05
CA LEU A 35 3.97 8.57 12.03
C LEU A 35 2.66 7.98 12.57
N SER A 36 2.75 6.97 13.44
CA SER A 36 1.57 6.36 14.07
C SER A 36 0.76 7.38 14.89
N GLN A 37 1.45 8.24 15.63
CA GLN A 37 0.82 9.31 16.42
C GLN A 37 0.23 10.41 15.51
N MET A 38 1.02 10.91 14.56
CA MET A 38 0.62 11.98 13.63
C MET A 38 -0.61 11.60 12.80
N LEU A 39 -0.67 10.34 12.34
CA LEU A 39 -1.77 9.84 11.51
C LEU A 39 -2.90 9.18 12.33
N SER A 40 -2.82 9.20 13.66
CA SER A 40 -3.80 8.58 14.57
C SER A 40 -4.05 7.08 14.26
N LEU A 41 -3.02 6.35 13.84
CA LEU A 41 -3.11 4.94 13.45
C LEU A 41 -3.11 3.97 14.65
N GLU A 42 -2.81 4.46 15.87
CA GLU A 42 -2.73 3.65 17.10
C GLU A 42 -4.01 2.87 17.41
N ARG A 43 -5.19 3.42 17.05
CA ARG A 43 -6.49 2.77 17.25
C ARG A 43 -6.65 1.49 16.45
N ASN A 44 -5.89 1.35 15.37
CA ASN A 44 -5.90 0.20 14.47
C ASN A 44 -4.61 -0.62 14.59
N SER A 45 -3.86 -0.50 15.69
CA SER A 45 -2.56 -1.16 15.87
C SER A 45 -2.59 -2.69 15.74
N SER A 46 -3.74 -3.33 15.90
CA SER A 46 -3.90 -4.78 15.68
C SER A 46 -4.07 -5.17 14.20
N ASP A 47 -4.28 -4.21 13.31
CA ASP A 47 -4.50 -4.46 11.89
C ASP A 47 -3.14 -4.53 11.14
N PRO A 48 -2.80 -5.66 10.50
CA PRO A 48 -1.53 -5.79 9.76
C PRO A 48 -1.40 -4.79 8.60
N ARG A 49 -2.51 -4.24 8.10
CA ARG A 49 -2.51 -3.20 7.07
C ARG A 49 -1.85 -1.91 7.57
N VAL A 50 -1.92 -1.63 8.86
CA VAL A 50 -1.27 -0.45 9.46
C VAL A 50 0.25 -0.57 9.38
N SER A 51 0.82 -1.75 9.62
CA SER A 51 2.27 -1.98 9.47
C SER A 51 2.72 -1.72 8.04
N VAL A 52 1.97 -2.22 7.04
CA VAL A 52 2.29 -1.99 5.62
C VAL A 52 2.21 -0.51 5.23
N LEU A 53 1.24 0.25 5.79
CA LEU A 53 1.17 1.70 5.60
C LEU A 53 2.35 2.42 6.25
N LEU A 54 2.70 2.05 7.48
CA LEU A 54 3.83 2.65 8.19
C LEU A 54 5.14 2.41 7.45
N ASP A 55 5.35 1.22 6.89
CA ASP A 55 6.52 0.93 6.05
C ASP A 55 6.56 1.83 4.81
N LEU A 56 5.42 1.98 4.10
CA LEU A 56 5.33 2.87 2.94
C LEU A 56 5.72 4.32 3.32
N TYR A 57 5.17 4.83 4.42
CA TYR A 57 5.43 6.18 4.90
C TYR A 57 6.87 6.34 5.43
N TYR A 58 7.41 5.33 6.10
CA TYR A 58 8.80 5.29 6.54
C TYR A 58 9.75 5.43 5.35
N TYR A 59 9.58 4.60 4.32
CA TYR A 59 10.45 4.67 3.13
C TYR A 59 10.30 6.00 2.38
N THR A 60 9.11 6.59 2.39
CA THR A 60 8.85 7.91 1.81
C THR A 60 9.64 9.00 2.55
N VAL A 61 9.57 9.03 3.88
CA VAL A 61 10.35 9.97 4.71
C VAL A 61 11.84 9.72 4.53
N ARG A 62 12.26 8.46 4.50
CA ARG A 62 13.67 8.09 4.33
C ARG A 62 14.23 8.57 3.00
N PHE A 63 13.47 8.41 1.92
CA PHE A 63 13.83 8.94 0.61
C PHE A 63 14.00 10.47 0.63
N CYS A 64 13.12 11.21 1.30
CA CYS A 64 13.27 12.66 1.47
C CYS A 64 14.55 13.03 2.23
N GLN A 65 14.86 12.30 3.30
CA GLN A 65 16.09 12.50 4.09
C GLN A 65 17.34 12.26 3.22
N ASP A 66 17.38 11.11 2.53
CA ASP A 66 18.53 10.71 1.71
C ASP A 66 18.70 11.63 0.48
N SER A 67 17.61 12.19 -0.04
CA SER A 67 17.62 13.15 -1.16
C SER A 67 17.85 14.62 -0.72
N GLY A 68 17.97 14.89 0.58
CA GLY A 68 18.22 16.24 1.11
C GLY A 68 17.06 17.22 0.89
N PHE A 69 15.81 16.74 0.91
CA PHE A 69 14.63 17.59 0.70
C PHE A 69 14.40 18.54 1.88
N ASN A 70 13.95 19.76 1.59
CA ASN A 70 13.54 20.71 2.62
C ASN A 70 12.19 20.31 3.26
N ARG A 71 11.72 21.10 4.22
CA ARG A 71 10.52 20.75 5.02
C ARG A 71 9.26 20.79 4.17
N GLU A 72 9.13 21.82 3.33
CA GLU A 72 8.04 22.01 2.39
C GLU A 72 7.96 20.85 1.37
N GLN A 73 9.11 20.47 0.81
CA GLN A 73 9.27 19.36 -0.12
C GLN A 73 8.91 18.02 0.54
N THR A 74 9.38 17.79 1.78
CA THR A 74 9.08 16.57 2.53
C THR A 74 7.58 16.45 2.81
N SER A 75 6.96 17.51 3.33
CA SER A 75 5.52 17.58 3.58
C SER A 75 4.73 17.31 2.29
N CYS A 76 5.09 18.02 1.21
CA CYS A 76 4.40 17.90 -0.06
C CYS A 76 4.53 16.49 -0.67
N PHE A 77 5.73 15.91 -0.69
CA PHE A 77 5.94 14.59 -1.26
C PHE A 77 5.21 13.50 -0.47
N PHE A 78 5.23 13.61 0.87
CA PHE A 78 4.49 12.71 1.75
C PHE A 78 2.99 12.70 1.42
N SER A 79 2.40 13.89 1.30
CA SER A 79 0.99 14.04 0.92
C SER A 79 0.68 13.51 -0.49
N ILE A 80 1.60 13.68 -1.46
CA ILE A 80 1.43 13.10 -2.81
C ILE A 80 1.40 11.56 -2.74
N VAL A 81 2.30 10.93 -1.99
CA VAL A 81 2.32 9.47 -1.85
C VAL A 81 1.05 8.97 -1.16
N LYS A 82 0.61 9.64 -0.09
CA LYS A 82 -0.62 9.30 0.62
C LYS A 82 -1.87 9.42 -0.27
N ASP A 83 -1.99 10.50 -1.03
CA ASP A 83 -3.11 10.69 -1.97
C ASP A 83 -3.09 9.66 -3.11
N THR A 84 -1.90 9.37 -3.65
CA THR A 84 -1.71 8.32 -4.67
C THR A 84 -2.13 6.96 -4.11
N HIS A 85 -1.74 6.65 -2.87
CA HIS A 85 -2.11 5.40 -2.23
C HIS A 85 -3.62 5.27 -2.01
N ALA A 86 -4.26 6.33 -1.52
CA ALA A 86 -5.71 6.37 -1.36
C ALA A 86 -6.44 6.15 -2.70
N GLU A 87 -6.03 6.81 -3.79
CA GLU A 87 -6.63 6.63 -5.12
C GLU A 87 -6.46 5.20 -5.65
N CYS A 88 -5.29 4.59 -5.41
CA CYS A 88 -5.03 3.23 -5.85
C CYS A 88 -5.76 2.16 -5.07
N THR A 89 -6.18 2.45 -3.85
CA THR A 89 -6.90 1.50 -3.00
C THR A 89 -8.41 1.76 -2.95
N ASP A 90 -8.87 2.85 -3.56
CA ASP A 90 -10.28 3.27 -3.58
C ASP A 90 -11.22 2.30 -4.31
N THR A 91 -10.69 1.45 -5.20
CA THR A 91 -11.47 0.49 -5.99
C THR A 91 -10.82 -0.88 -6.05
N PRO A 92 -11.59 -1.99 -6.05
CA PRO A 92 -11.03 -3.33 -6.28
C PRO A 92 -10.57 -3.56 -7.72
N LEU A 93 -10.98 -2.70 -8.66
CA LEU A 93 -10.65 -2.86 -10.08
C LEU A 93 -9.21 -2.45 -10.36
N GLY A 94 -8.65 -2.98 -11.45
CA GLY A 94 -7.36 -2.54 -11.97
C GLY A 94 -7.45 -1.08 -12.44
N ASN A 95 -6.74 -0.17 -11.76
CA ASN A 95 -6.72 1.26 -12.05
C ASN A 95 -5.28 1.83 -12.08
N MET A 96 -4.29 1.00 -12.42
CA MET A 96 -2.87 1.39 -12.41
C MET A 96 -2.60 2.62 -13.27
N ASP A 97 -3.08 2.64 -14.52
CA ASP A 97 -2.85 3.75 -15.44
C ASP A 97 -3.47 5.05 -14.92
N MET A 98 -4.71 4.98 -14.41
CA MET A 98 -5.42 6.12 -13.82
C MET A 98 -4.71 6.65 -12.57
N CYS A 99 -4.20 5.76 -11.72
CA CYS A 99 -3.38 6.10 -10.56
C CYS A 99 -2.09 6.81 -10.95
N TYR A 100 -1.41 6.28 -11.98
CA TYR A 100 -0.16 6.84 -12.46
C TYR A 100 -0.39 8.23 -13.06
N GLU A 101 -1.42 8.39 -13.89
CA GLU A 101 -1.84 9.70 -14.39
C GLU A 101 -2.12 10.68 -13.24
N HIS A 102 -2.84 10.23 -12.20
CA HIS A 102 -3.12 11.07 -11.04
C HIS A 102 -1.84 11.50 -10.30
N PHE A 103 -0.90 10.57 -10.09
CA PHE A 103 0.41 10.85 -9.50
C PHE A 103 1.20 11.88 -10.32
N VAL A 104 1.24 11.72 -11.65
CA VAL A 104 1.92 12.67 -12.56
C VAL A 104 1.25 14.05 -12.49
N GLU A 105 -0.08 14.12 -12.51
CA GLU A 105 -0.80 15.39 -12.37
C GLU A 105 -0.51 16.08 -11.02
N LEU A 106 -0.43 15.32 -9.93
CA LEU A 106 -0.05 15.83 -8.62
C LEU A 106 1.39 16.36 -8.62
N LEU A 107 2.33 15.63 -9.21
CA LEU A 107 3.73 16.05 -9.26
C LEU A 107 3.91 17.32 -10.11
N LEU A 108 3.23 17.40 -11.26
CA LEU A 108 3.26 18.58 -12.13
C LEU A 108 2.67 19.82 -11.46
N CYS A 109 1.63 19.67 -10.63
CA CYS A 109 1.06 20.75 -9.82
C CYS A 109 2.10 21.41 -8.89
N HIS A 110 3.16 20.68 -8.53
CA HIS A 110 4.22 21.14 -7.64
C HIS A 110 5.54 21.50 -8.36
N SER A 111 5.50 21.57 -9.70
CA SER A 111 6.66 21.82 -10.57
C SER A 111 6.70 23.22 -11.19
N VAL A 112 5.54 23.84 -11.40
CA VAL A 112 5.40 25.14 -12.08
C VAL A 112 4.79 26.16 -11.13
N HIS A 113 5.32 27.38 -11.14
CA HIS A 113 4.78 28.48 -10.34
C HIS A 113 3.61 29.16 -11.08
N ARG A 114 2.36 28.84 -10.72
CA ARG A 114 1.16 29.49 -11.23
C ARG A 114 0.06 29.59 -10.15
N PRO A 115 0.24 30.44 -9.11
CA PRO A 115 -0.79 30.64 -8.10
C PRO A 115 -2.13 31.11 -8.71
N PRO A 116 -3.29 30.67 -8.18
CA PRO A 116 -3.48 29.79 -7.03
C PRO A 116 -3.42 28.27 -7.34
N PHE A 117 -3.07 27.88 -8.56
CA PHE A 117 -3.27 26.50 -9.05
C PHE A 117 -2.07 25.59 -8.84
N SER A 118 -0.85 26.12 -8.90
CA SER A 118 0.39 25.36 -8.80
C SER A 118 1.50 26.16 -8.12
N LEU A 119 2.40 25.47 -7.43
CA LEU A 119 3.55 26.06 -6.73
C LEU A 119 4.82 25.34 -7.17
N ALA A 120 5.89 26.06 -7.48
CA ALA A 120 7.19 25.44 -7.80
C ALA A 120 7.92 25.03 -6.52
N ILE A 121 7.54 23.87 -5.95
CA ILE A 121 8.15 23.30 -4.73
C ILE A 121 9.35 22.44 -5.07
N PHE A 122 9.28 21.71 -6.18
CA PHE A 122 10.35 20.82 -6.64
C PHE A 122 11.07 21.39 -7.86
N THR A 123 12.38 21.16 -7.93
CA THR A 123 13.15 21.41 -9.15
C THR A 123 12.92 20.31 -10.17
N GLN A 124 13.26 20.57 -11.44
CA GLN A 124 13.11 19.56 -12.49
C GLN A 124 13.92 18.28 -12.22
N GLN A 125 15.12 18.41 -11.65
CA GLN A 125 15.93 17.26 -11.26
C GLN A 125 15.25 16.45 -10.15
N GLN A 126 14.71 17.11 -9.12
CA GLN A 126 13.99 16.45 -8.03
C GLN A 126 12.75 15.71 -8.53
N ILE A 127 12.03 16.27 -9.51
CA ILE A 127 10.85 15.63 -10.12
C ILE A 127 11.22 14.32 -10.81
N GLN A 128 12.36 14.28 -11.50
CA GLN A 128 12.86 13.05 -12.13
C GLN A 128 13.20 12.01 -11.05
N THR A 129 13.95 12.41 -10.01
CA THR A 129 14.30 11.51 -8.91
C THR A 129 13.07 10.97 -8.18
N ILE A 130 12.08 11.81 -7.92
CA ILE A 130 10.79 11.41 -7.33
C ILE A 130 10.07 10.40 -8.23
N SER A 131 9.98 10.70 -9.53
CA SER A 131 9.29 9.85 -10.50
C SER A 131 9.94 8.47 -10.56
N ASP A 132 11.27 8.42 -10.67
CA ASP A 132 12.04 7.18 -10.69
C ASP A 132 11.86 6.39 -9.40
N TYR A 133 11.92 7.06 -8.25
CA TYR A 133 11.70 6.43 -6.95
C TYR A 133 10.31 5.80 -6.84
N VAL A 134 9.25 6.57 -7.11
CA VAL A 134 7.85 6.09 -6.96
C VAL A 134 7.55 4.97 -7.95
N MET A 135 8.10 5.01 -9.16
CA MET A 135 7.95 3.94 -10.14
C MET A 135 8.63 2.64 -9.68
N ASN A 136 9.87 2.74 -9.18
CA ASN A 136 10.66 1.58 -8.77
C ASN A 136 10.29 1.01 -7.40
N THR A 137 9.55 1.75 -6.57
CA THR A 137 9.10 1.30 -5.26
C THR A 137 7.60 1.02 -5.27
N TYR A 138 6.78 2.07 -5.31
CA TYR A 138 5.34 1.98 -5.15
C TYR A 138 4.65 1.27 -6.32
N PHE A 139 4.80 1.77 -7.56
CA PHE A 139 4.08 1.19 -8.70
C PHE A 139 4.59 -0.21 -9.07
N ARG A 140 5.89 -0.49 -8.88
CA ARG A 140 6.44 -1.84 -8.97
C ARG A 140 5.73 -2.82 -8.02
N GLN A 141 5.31 -2.35 -6.84
CA GLN A 141 4.62 -3.12 -5.81
C GLN A 141 3.10 -2.91 -5.81
N PHE A 142 2.52 -2.31 -6.86
CA PHE A 142 1.10 -1.95 -6.92
C PHE A 142 0.15 -3.11 -6.58
N LYS A 143 0.46 -4.33 -7.07
CA LYS A 143 -0.36 -5.52 -6.82
C LYS A 143 -0.39 -5.93 -5.34
N LEU A 144 0.71 -5.71 -4.61
CA LEU A 144 0.78 -5.97 -3.17
C LEU A 144 -0.18 -5.03 -2.42
N TYR A 145 -0.08 -3.73 -2.68
CA TYR A 145 -0.97 -2.74 -2.07
C TYR A 145 -2.44 -3.02 -2.43
N LYS A 146 -2.75 -3.33 -3.68
CA LYS A 146 -4.10 -3.76 -4.07
C LYS A 146 -4.58 -4.95 -3.25
N TYR A 147 -3.77 -5.99 -3.14
CA TYR A 147 -4.15 -7.19 -2.40
C TYR A 147 -4.42 -6.92 -0.91
N VAL A 148 -3.57 -6.11 -0.27
CA VAL A 148 -3.65 -5.82 1.17
C VAL A 148 -4.82 -4.89 1.53
N PHE A 149 -5.08 -3.88 0.70
CA PHE A 149 -6.02 -2.81 1.03
C PHE A 149 -7.39 -2.92 0.35
N THR A 150 -7.55 -3.82 -0.63
CA THR A 150 -8.84 -4.06 -1.28
C THR A 150 -9.68 -5.06 -0.48
N PRO A 151 -10.92 -4.73 -0.09
CA PRO A 151 -11.83 -5.71 0.49
C PRO A 151 -12.05 -6.90 -0.44
N GLN A 152 -11.78 -8.12 0.03
CA GLN A 152 -12.07 -9.34 -0.72
C GLN A 152 -13.56 -9.65 -0.62
N VAL A 153 -14.24 -9.74 -1.76
CA VAL A 153 -15.63 -10.21 -1.82
C VAL A 153 -15.61 -11.70 -2.18
N HIS A 154 -16.04 -12.54 -1.25
CA HIS A 154 -16.22 -13.98 -1.48
C HIS A 154 -17.68 -14.26 -1.81
N LEU A 155 -17.94 -14.92 -2.94
CA LEU A 155 -19.26 -15.40 -3.30
C LEU A 155 -19.34 -16.89 -2.96
N ASP A 156 -20.11 -17.22 -1.93
CA ASP A 156 -20.44 -18.61 -1.61
C ASP A 156 -21.74 -19.00 -2.33
N LEU A 157 -21.64 -19.95 -3.27
CA LEU A 157 -22.76 -20.40 -4.09
C LEU A 157 -23.27 -21.74 -3.57
N SER A 158 -24.45 -21.73 -2.97
CA SER A 158 -25.22 -22.94 -2.71
C SER A 158 -26.25 -23.15 -3.84
N ILE A 159 -26.06 -24.21 -4.62
CA ILE A 159 -26.99 -24.60 -5.69
C ILE A 159 -27.84 -25.74 -5.15
N SER A 160 -29.12 -25.50 -4.93
CA SER A 160 -30.11 -26.56 -4.71
C SER A 160 -30.88 -26.80 -6.00
N TYR A 161 -30.91 -28.07 -6.44
CA TYR A 161 -31.69 -28.46 -7.61
C TYR A 161 -33.07 -28.94 -7.17
N GLN A 162 -34.12 -28.23 -7.57
CA GLN A 162 -35.49 -28.60 -7.23
C GLN A 162 -35.83 -29.92 -7.96
N GLY A 163 -35.98 -31.01 -7.21
CA GLY A 163 -36.28 -32.35 -7.74
C GLY A 163 -35.18 -33.40 -7.58
N MET A 164 -34.02 -33.07 -7.00
CA MET A 164 -33.07 -34.07 -6.53
C MET A 164 -33.38 -34.44 -5.07
N VAL A 165 -33.49 -35.74 -4.79
CA VAL A 165 -33.58 -36.26 -3.42
C VAL A 165 -32.22 -36.03 -2.78
N ASP A 166 -32.17 -35.36 -1.64
CA ASP A 166 -30.92 -35.24 -0.87
C ASP A 166 -30.37 -36.65 -0.63
N PRO A 167 -29.08 -36.92 -0.92
CA PRO A 167 -28.51 -38.22 -0.63
C PRO A 167 -28.63 -38.43 0.89
N ASN A 168 -29.51 -39.35 1.30
CA ASN A 168 -29.59 -39.81 2.67
C ASN A 168 -28.16 -40.16 3.12
N PRO A 169 -27.70 -39.69 4.29
CA PRO A 169 -26.41 -40.09 4.81
C PRO A 169 -26.45 -41.62 4.95
N VAL A 170 -25.71 -42.29 4.05
CA VAL A 170 -25.60 -43.75 4.05
C VAL A 170 -24.89 -44.09 5.36
N ALA A 171 -25.62 -44.76 6.25
CA ALA A 171 -25.05 -45.25 7.50
C ALA A 171 -23.84 -46.15 7.17
N ASP A 172 -22.72 -45.88 7.83
CA ASP A 172 -21.47 -46.63 7.71
C ASP A 172 -21.72 -48.14 7.77
N SER A 173 -21.38 -48.84 6.69
CA SER A 173 -20.94 -50.23 6.73
C SER A 173 -19.68 -50.38 5.89
N GLU A 174 -18.58 -50.17 6.58
CA GLU A 174 -17.22 -50.70 6.41
C GLU A 174 -16.74 -51.25 5.03
N GLN A 175 -15.54 -50.75 4.68
CA GLN A 175 -14.47 -51.32 3.85
C GLN A 175 -14.32 -50.81 2.40
N GLY A 176 -13.40 -49.84 2.25
CA GLY A 176 -12.79 -49.51 0.96
C GLY A 176 -11.94 -48.24 1.06
N LYS A 177 -10.66 -48.38 1.42
CA LYS A 177 -9.68 -47.29 1.42
C LYS A 177 -9.58 -46.67 0.02
N TYR A 178 -10.12 -45.46 -0.17
CA TYR A 178 -9.77 -44.62 -1.31
C TYR A 178 -8.72 -43.58 -0.91
N ILE A 179 -7.64 -43.59 -1.69
CA ILE A 179 -6.42 -42.84 -1.49
C ILE A 179 -6.70 -41.34 -1.66
N ARG A 180 -6.37 -40.56 -0.63
CA ARG A 180 -6.34 -39.10 -0.67
C ARG A 180 -5.26 -38.67 -1.67
N HIS A 181 -5.65 -38.17 -2.84
CA HIS A 181 -4.74 -37.48 -3.74
C HIS A 181 -4.20 -36.23 -3.04
N GLN A 182 -2.96 -36.32 -2.57
CA GLN A 182 -2.14 -35.20 -2.14
C GLN A 182 -1.79 -34.36 -3.37
N THR A 183 -2.25 -33.12 -3.40
CA THR A 183 -1.62 -32.09 -4.22
C THR A 183 -0.35 -31.62 -3.52
N PHE A 184 0.77 -31.91 -4.18
CA PHE A 184 2.17 -31.60 -3.92
C PHE A 184 2.46 -30.32 -3.11
N GLY A 185 3.05 -30.53 -1.92
CA GLY A 185 3.96 -29.60 -1.25
C GLY A 185 5.40 -30.12 -1.34
N ARG A 186 6.33 -29.20 -1.58
CA ARG A 186 7.79 -29.35 -1.82
C ARG A 186 8.52 -30.12 -0.70
N PRO A 187 9.52 -30.97 -1.00
CA PRO A 187 10.33 -31.62 0.05
C PRO A 187 11.43 -30.67 0.57
N GLU A 188 11.50 -30.52 1.89
CA GLU A 188 12.71 -30.10 2.60
C GLU A 188 13.61 -31.32 2.79
N THR A 189 14.86 -31.20 2.36
CA THR A 189 15.93 -32.14 2.62
C THR A 189 16.54 -31.87 3.99
N SER A 190 16.50 -32.85 4.89
CA SER A 190 17.46 -32.94 6.00
C SER A 190 18.08 -34.34 6.01
N ASP A 191 19.37 -34.37 5.65
CA ASP A 191 20.23 -35.54 5.76
C ASP A 191 20.42 -35.95 7.22
N LYS A 192 20.31 -37.26 7.45
CA LYS A 192 20.80 -37.91 8.67
C LYS A 192 22.30 -38.08 8.57
N ASN A 193 22.99 -37.95 9.71
CA ASN A 193 24.11 -38.81 10.14
C ASN A 193 24.53 -38.35 11.55
N ASN A 194 24.89 -39.19 12.51
CA ASN A 194 24.87 -40.63 12.68
C ASN A 194 25.20 -40.85 14.18
N VAL A 195 24.74 -41.96 14.76
CA VAL A 195 25.33 -42.53 15.99
C VAL A 195 26.55 -43.35 15.59
#